data_AF-F3G531-F1
#
_entry.id   AF-F3G531-F1
#
_cell.length_a   1.000
_cell.length_b   1.000
_cell.length_c   1.000
_cell.angle_alpha   90.00
_cell.angle_beta   90.00
_cell.angle_gamma   90.00
#
_symmetry.space_group_name_H-M   'P 1'
#
loop_
_entity.id
_entity.type
_entity.pdbx_description
1 polymer ?
#
loop_
_entity_poly.entity_id
_entity_poly.type
_entity_poly.pdbx_seq_one_letter_code
_entity_poly.pdbx_strand_id
1 'polypeptide(L)'
;MIAANANKGNYAVFDMDNTSYRFDLEEALLPFMENKGLITRETLDPSLKLIPFKDTAEHKESLFSYYYRLCEIDDMVCYPWVAQVFSGFTLQELKGYVDELMALKKPIPATYYEGDTVKQLNVEPPRVFTGQTELYNKLMENGIEVYVMTAASEELVRMVAADPKYGYNVKPQNVIGVSTLLKDRKTGELTTARKQITAGKYDPKSNMGLELTPYLWTPATWMAGKQAAILTYIDQWKKPVLVGGDTPTSDGYMLFHSVDVSKGGVHLWINRKDKYMTQLNGMIQDNAEAQAKEKLPVTADKNWVIVKPDEIQ
;
A
#
# COMPACT_ATOMS: atom_id res chain seq x y z
N MET A 1 -7.35 20.92 12.02
CA MET A 1 -6.05 20.44 11.51
C MET A 1 -5.55 21.25 10.30
N ILE A 2 -6.21 21.23 9.13
CA ILE A 2 -5.69 21.87 7.89
C ILE A 2 -5.38 23.37 8.05
N ALA A 3 -6.38 24.18 8.41
CA ALA A 3 -6.19 25.64 8.53
C ALA A 3 -5.09 26.04 9.52
N ALA A 4 -4.91 25.29 10.61
CA ALA A 4 -3.86 25.52 11.60
C ALA A 4 -2.46 25.19 11.08
N ASN A 5 -2.35 24.34 10.06
CA ASN A 5 -1.09 23.81 9.53
C ASN A 5 -0.76 24.27 8.11
N ALA A 6 -1.63 25.06 7.48
CA ALA A 6 -1.48 25.53 6.12
C ALA A 6 -0.19 26.34 5.90
N ASN A 7 0.53 26.04 4.82
CA ASN A 7 1.73 26.74 4.36
C ASN A 7 2.88 26.84 5.39
N LYS A 8 2.95 25.86 6.30
CA LYS A 8 4.00 25.78 7.34
C LYS A 8 5.05 24.70 7.03
N GLY A 9 5.06 24.16 5.81
CA GLY A 9 5.95 23.06 5.42
C GLY A 9 5.70 21.77 6.20
N ASN A 10 4.45 21.54 6.62
CA ASN A 10 4.01 20.28 7.23
C ASN A 10 3.62 19.28 6.14
N TYR A 11 3.46 18.01 6.52
CA TYR A 11 3.08 16.95 5.60
C TYR A 11 2.04 16.00 6.20
N ALA A 12 1.35 15.27 5.33
CA ALA A 12 0.42 14.20 5.67
C ALA A 12 0.87 12.89 5.00
N VAL A 13 0.57 11.77 5.65
CA VAL A 13 0.91 10.42 5.16
C VAL A 13 -0.37 9.60 5.10
N PHE A 14 -0.55 8.84 4.04
CA PHE A 14 -1.70 7.96 3.88
C PHE A 14 -1.25 6.60 3.40
N ASP A 15 -1.80 5.55 3.98
CA ASP A 15 -1.85 4.27 3.29
C ASP A 15 -2.72 4.36 2.01
N MET A 16 -2.57 3.41 1.09
CA MET A 16 -3.31 3.41 -0.16
C MET A 16 -4.51 2.46 -0.18
N ASP A 17 -4.28 1.16 -0.06
CA ASP A 17 -5.29 0.12 -0.23
C ASP A 17 -6.30 0.13 0.92
N ASN A 18 -7.60 0.20 0.63
CA ASN A 18 -8.68 0.42 1.60
C ASN A 18 -8.63 1.71 2.44
N THR A 19 -7.54 2.47 2.38
CA THR A 19 -7.42 3.79 3.02
C THR A 19 -7.77 4.91 2.04
N SER A 20 -7.12 4.96 0.89
CA SER A 20 -7.24 6.03 -0.12
C SER A 20 -8.25 5.72 -1.22
N TYR A 21 -8.39 4.45 -1.57
CA TYR A 21 -9.51 3.91 -2.33
C TYR A 21 -10.08 2.70 -1.59
N ARG A 22 -11.30 2.30 -1.92
CA ARG A 22 -11.90 1.06 -1.44
C ARG A 22 -11.26 -0.13 -2.14
N PHE A 23 -11.15 -1.24 -1.41
CA PHE A 23 -10.55 -2.49 -1.87
C PHE A 23 -9.05 -2.36 -2.13
N ASP A 24 -8.47 -3.39 -2.72
CA ASP A 24 -7.02 -3.61 -2.76
C ASP A 24 -6.54 -3.80 -4.19
N LEU A 25 -5.45 -3.13 -4.54
CA LEU A 25 -4.90 -3.11 -5.88
C LEU A 25 -4.25 -4.43 -6.26
N GLU A 26 -3.41 -4.99 -5.39
CA GLU A 26 -2.63 -6.18 -5.73
C GLU A 26 -3.46 -7.45 -5.59
N GLU A 27 -4.31 -7.54 -4.55
CA GLU A 27 -5.25 -8.65 -4.40
C GLU A 27 -6.26 -8.70 -5.55
N ALA A 28 -6.59 -7.58 -6.19
CA ALA A 28 -7.44 -7.56 -7.38
C ALA A 28 -6.64 -7.75 -8.69
N LEU A 29 -5.46 -7.15 -8.81
CA LEU A 29 -4.63 -7.24 -10.03
C LEU A 29 -4.12 -8.65 -10.28
N LEU A 30 -3.74 -9.38 -9.22
CA LEU A 30 -3.26 -10.76 -9.34
C LEU A 30 -4.27 -11.70 -10.01
N PRO A 31 -5.50 -11.89 -9.50
CA PRO A 31 -6.48 -12.76 -10.14
C PRO A 31 -6.99 -12.17 -11.46
N PHE A 32 -6.95 -10.84 -11.64
CA PHE A 32 -7.29 -10.23 -12.93
C PHE A 32 -6.31 -10.63 -14.03
N MET A 33 -5.01 -10.54 -13.76
CA MET A 33 -3.96 -10.94 -14.70
C MET A 33 -3.91 -12.46 -14.88
N GLU A 34 -4.16 -13.23 -13.82
CA GLU A 34 -4.22 -14.68 -13.87
C GLU A 34 -5.37 -15.17 -14.76
N ASN A 35 -6.57 -14.61 -14.60
CA ASN A 35 -7.73 -14.93 -15.43
C ASN A 35 -7.53 -14.59 -16.92
N LYS A 36 -6.61 -13.66 -17.21
CA LYS A 36 -6.21 -13.31 -18.59
C LYS A 36 -5.07 -14.18 -19.12
N GLY A 37 -4.53 -15.10 -18.32
CA GLY A 37 -3.38 -15.93 -18.67
C GLY A 37 -2.08 -15.13 -18.83
N LEU A 38 -2.01 -13.92 -18.27
CA LEU A 38 -0.84 -13.06 -18.35
C LEU A 38 0.23 -13.49 -17.35
N ILE A 39 -0.22 -13.82 -16.13
CA ILE A 39 0.62 -14.40 -15.09
C ILE A 39 0.19 -15.84 -14.83
N THR A 40 1.15 -16.75 -14.90
CA THR A 40 0.94 -18.18 -14.65
C THR A 40 2.06 -18.70 -13.75
N ARG A 41 1.96 -19.96 -13.31
CA ARG A 41 3.02 -20.59 -12.50
C ARG A 41 4.31 -20.81 -13.29
N GLU A 42 4.20 -20.94 -14.60
CA GLU A 42 5.33 -21.07 -15.52
C GLU A 42 6.07 -19.74 -15.67
N THR A 43 5.33 -18.62 -15.69
CA THR A 43 5.93 -17.27 -15.77
C THR A 43 6.31 -16.70 -14.41
N LEU A 44 5.81 -17.27 -13.30
CA LEU A 44 6.19 -16.86 -11.95
C LEU A 44 7.69 -17.01 -11.73
N ASP A 45 8.34 -15.95 -11.26
CA ASP A 45 9.76 -15.96 -10.92
C ASP A 45 10.09 -17.15 -10.00
N PRO A 46 11.11 -17.98 -10.31
CA PRO A 46 11.41 -19.17 -9.53
C PRO A 46 11.69 -18.89 -8.04
N SER A 47 12.20 -17.71 -7.70
CA SER A 47 12.46 -17.32 -6.31
C SER A 47 11.18 -17.17 -5.48
N LEU A 48 10.02 -17.04 -6.12
CA LEU A 48 8.72 -16.88 -5.48
C LEU A 48 7.98 -18.21 -5.27
N LYS A 49 8.56 -19.35 -5.67
CA LYS A 49 8.02 -20.69 -5.44
C LYS A 49 8.45 -21.23 -4.06
N LEU A 50 8.04 -20.53 -3.00
CA LEU A 50 8.48 -20.74 -1.61
C LEU A 50 8.05 -22.09 -1.02
N ILE A 51 6.85 -22.54 -1.38
CA ILE A 51 6.25 -23.82 -0.97
C ILE A 51 5.69 -24.58 -2.19
N PRO A 52 5.47 -25.90 -2.10
CA PRO A 52 4.80 -26.64 -3.17
C PRO A 52 3.38 -26.11 -3.43
N PHE A 53 2.97 -26.11 -4.70
CA PHE A 53 1.57 -25.89 -5.07
C PHE A 53 0.71 -27.07 -4.60
N LYS A 54 -0.46 -26.78 -4.05
CA LYS A 54 -1.42 -27.77 -3.54
C LYS A 54 -2.35 -28.22 -4.67
N ASP A 55 -1.81 -28.95 -5.64
CA ASP A 55 -2.59 -29.50 -6.76
C ASP A 55 -3.36 -30.75 -6.36
N THR A 56 -4.52 -30.94 -7.00
CA THR A 56 -5.30 -32.18 -7.00
C THR A 56 -5.49 -32.67 -8.43
N ALA A 57 -6.13 -33.83 -8.62
CA ALA A 57 -6.46 -34.32 -9.96
C ALA A 57 -7.48 -33.43 -10.66
N GLU A 58 -8.37 -32.78 -9.89
CA GLU A 58 -9.49 -31.96 -10.37
C GLU A 58 -9.20 -30.46 -10.36
N HIS A 59 -8.19 -30.00 -9.61
CA HIS A 59 -7.90 -28.58 -9.45
C HIS A 59 -6.40 -28.28 -9.42
N LYS A 60 -6.03 -27.25 -10.19
CA LYS A 60 -4.72 -26.60 -10.13
C LYS A 60 -4.86 -25.31 -9.32
N GLU A 61 -4.23 -25.27 -8.15
CA GLU A 61 -4.10 -24.09 -7.31
C GLU A 61 -3.74 -22.78 -8.06
N SER A 62 -4.55 -21.73 -7.91
CA SER A 62 -4.23 -20.39 -8.41
C SER A 62 -3.06 -19.74 -7.66
N LEU A 63 -2.38 -18.78 -8.29
CA LEU A 63 -1.44 -17.88 -7.61
C LEU A 63 -2.12 -17.07 -6.51
N PHE A 64 -3.40 -16.72 -6.68
CA PHE A 64 -4.19 -16.10 -5.62
C PHE A 64 -4.38 -17.01 -4.40
N SER A 65 -4.70 -18.29 -4.62
CA SER A 65 -4.77 -19.29 -3.54
C SER A 65 -3.42 -19.48 -2.86
N TYR A 66 -2.36 -19.53 -3.67
CA TYR A 66 -0.99 -19.65 -3.18
C TYR A 66 -0.61 -18.50 -2.26
N TYR A 67 -0.93 -17.26 -2.65
CA TYR A 67 -0.79 -16.06 -1.83
C TYR A 67 -1.50 -16.21 -0.47
N TYR A 68 -2.76 -16.64 -0.45
CA TYR A 68 -3.51 -16.85 0.80
C TYR A 68 -2.81 -17.86 1.72
N ARG A 69 -2.31 -18.98 1.19
CA ARG A 69 -1.56 -19.97 1.98
C ARG A 69 -0.21 -19.44 2.47
N LEU A 70 0.40 -18.50 1.77
CA LEU A 70 1.59 -17.82 2.27
C LEU A 70 1.24 -16.90 3.45
N CYS A 71 0.08 -16.23 3.44
CA CYS A 71 -0.37 -15.42 4.58
C CYS A 71 -0.72 -16.29 5.81
N GLU A 72 -1.14 -17.54 5.61
CA GLU A 72 -1.29 -18.50 6.71
C GLU A 72 0.03 -18.87 7.39
N ILE A 73 1.16 -18.74 6.67
CA ILE A 73 2.51 -18.91 7.26
C ILE A 73 2.83 -17.67 8.11
N ASP A 74 2.86 -16.49 7.48
CA ASP A 74 3.04 -15.21 8.15
C ASP A 74 2.76 -14.05 7.16
N ASP A 75 2.25 -12.93 7.65
CA ASP A 75 2.12 -11.69 6.87
C ASP A 75 3.49 -11.26 6.29
N MET A 76 4.59 -11.48 7.04
CA MET A 76 5.95 -11.17 6.61
C MET A 76 6.42 -12.03 5.42
N VAL A 77 5.72 -13.13 5.11
CA VAL A 77 5.96 -13.94 3.92
C VAL A 77 5.11 -13.44 2.75
N CYS A 78 3.82 -13.20 2.97
CA CYS A 78 2.92 -12.91 1.85
C CYS A 78 2.90 -11.45 1.40
N TYR A 79 3.18 -10.48 2.28
CA TYR A 79 3.28 -9.05 1.94
C TYR A 79 4.35 -8.76 0.88
N PRO A 80 5.61 -9.20 1.04
CA PRO A 80 6.59 -9.05 -0.04
C PRO A 80 6.15 -9.82 -1.29
N TRP A 81 5.63 -11.04 -1.10
CA TRP A 81 5.32 -11.94 -2.21
C TRP A 81 4.29 -11.34 -3.17
N VAL A 82 3.22 -10.74 -2.65
CA VAL A 82 2.14 -10.19 -3.50
C VAL A 82 2.59 -8.95 -4.29
N ALA A 83 3.54 -8.18 -3.77
CA ALA A 83 4.19 -7.11 -4.54
C ALA A 83 5.20 -7.64 -5.56
N GLN A 84 5.91 -8.72 -5.22
CA GLN A 84 6.91 -9.35 -6.10
C GLN A 84 6.29 -10.18 -7.23
N VAL A 85 5.06 -10.67 -7.08
CA VAL A 85 4.41 -11.61 -8.01
C VAL A 85 4.36 -11.07 -9.45
N PHE A 86 4.30 -9.74 -9.60
CA PHE A 86 4.29 -9.04 -10.89
C PHE A 86 5.68 -8.90 -11.54
N SER A 87 6.70 -9.57 -11.01
CA SER A 87 8.04 -9.59 -11.60
C SER A 87 8.05 -10.20 -13.01
N GLY A 88 8.93 -9.69 -13.86
CA GLY A 88 9.01 -10.08 -15.26
C GLY A 88 8.14 -9.24 -16.20
N PHE A 89 7.35 -8.31 -15.68
CA PHE A 89 6.65 -7.29 -16.48
C PHE A 89 7.39 -5.96 -16.44
N THR A 90 7.30 -5.21 -17.54
CA THR A 90 7.71 -3.80 -17.54
C THR A 90 6.67 -2.92 -16.86
N LEU A 91 7.10 -1.78 -16.34
CA LEU A 91 6.18 -0.82 -15.73
C LEU A 91 5.12 -0.30 -16.73
N GLN A 92 5.46 -0.23 -18.02
CA GLN A 92 4.53 0.12 -19.09
C GLN A 92 3.42 -0.91 -19.30
N GLU A 93 3.75 -2.20 -19.23
CA GLU A 93 2.75 -3.28 -19.30
C GLU A 93 1.85 -3.25 -18.07
N LEU A 94 2.44 -3.16 -16.89
CA LEU A 94 1.70 -3.09 -15.62
C LEU A 94 0.77 -1.88 -15.56
N LYS A 95 1.20 -0.71 -16.05
CA LYS A 95 0.33 0.48 -16.14
C LYS A 95 -0.91 0.23 -16.98
N GLY A 96 -0.78 -0.47 -18.10
CA GLY A 96 -1.93 -0.86 -18.93
C GLY A 96 -2.91 -1.72 -18.15
N TYR A 97 -2.42 -2.74 -17.45
CA TYR A 97 -3.29 -3.65 -16.67
C TYR A 97 -3.90 -2.99 -15.44
N VAL A 98 -3.17 -2.11 -14.75
CA VAL A 98 -3.72 -1.28 -13.67
C VAL A 98 -4.86 -0.40 -14.20
N ASP A 99 -4.68 0.24 -15.35
CA ASP A 99 -5.73 1.09 -15.92
C ASP A 99 -6.97 0.32 -16.36
N GLU A 100 -6.80 -0.89 -16.88
CA GLU A 100 -7.92 -1.79 -17.19
C GLU A 100 -8.64 -2.26 -15.92
N LEU A 101 -7.88 -2.62 -14.88
CA LEU A 101 -8.42 -3.04 -13.58
C LEU A 101 -9.23 -1.92 -12.93
N MET A 102 -8.68 -0.70 -12.87
CA MET A 102 -9.35 0.47 -12.28
C MET A 102 -10.62 0.88 -13.04
N ALA A 103 -10.74 0.50 -14.32
CA ALA A 103 -11.95 0.71 -15.12
C ALA A 103 -12.98 -0.43 -15.00
N LEU A 104 -12.60 -1.55 -14.37
CA LEU A 104 -13.45 -2.73 -14.26
C LEU A 104 -14.59 -2.47 -13.27
N LYS A 105 -15.83 -2.76 -13.71
CA LYS A 105 -17.05 -2.57 -12.90
C LYS A 105 -17.58 -3.86 -12.27
N LYS A 106 -16.93 -4.98 -12.56
CA LYS A 106 -17.38 -6.32 -12.15
C LYS A 106 -16.34 -6.93 -11.23
N PRO A 107 -16.77 -7.75 -10.25
CA PRO A 107 -15.85 -8.53 -9.45
C PRO A 107 -15.05 -9.51 -10.31
N ILE A 108 -13.88 -9.87 -9.81
CA ILE A 108 -12.91 -10.76 -10.44
C ILE A 108 -13.01 -12.13 -9.74
N PRO A 109 -13.37 -13.20 -10.45
CA PRO A 109 -13.44 -14.52 -9.84
C PRO A 109 -12.03 -15.00 -9.49
N ALA A 110 -11.89 -15.58 -8.30
CA ALA A 110 -10.66 -16.20 -7.84
C ALA A 110 -10.98 -17.47 -7.05
N THR A 111 -10.01 -18.37 -6.95
CA THR A 111 -10.09 -19.58 -6.11
C THR A 111 -9.09 -19.51 -4.97
N TYR A 112 -9.43 -20.11 -3.84
CA TYR A 112 -8.53 -20.30 -2.70
C TYR A 112 -8.88 -21.58 -1.95
N TYR A 113 -7.92 -22.10 -1.16
CA TYR A 113 -8.18 -23.18 -0.22
C TYR A 113 -8.70 -22.64 1.11
N GLU A 114 -9.81 -23.20 1.59
CA GLU A 114 -10.23 -23.12 2.98
C GLU A 114 -10.01 -24.51 3.60
N GLY A 115 -8.89 -24.67 4.31
CA GLY A 115 -8.37 -25.98 4.69
C GLY A 115 -8.04 -26.84 3.47
N ASP A 116 -8.79 -27.92 3.26
CA ASP A 116 -8.62 -28.83 2.11
C ASP A 116 -9.67 -28.61 1.00
N THR A 117 -10.60 -27.67 1.18
CA THR A 117 -11.68 -27.42 0.22
C THR A 117 -11.36 -26.23 -0.67
N VAL A 118 -11.47 -26.40 -1.99
CA VAL A 118 -11.38 -25.29 -2.95
C VAL A 118 -12.67 -24.46 -2.86
N LYS A 119 -12.53 -23.17 -2.60
CA LYS A 119 -13.60 -22.17 -2.56
C LYS A 119 -13.41 -21.16 -3.67
N GLN A 120 -14.53 -20.56 -4.11
CA GLN A 120 -14.52 -19.42 -5.00
C GLN A 120 -14.80 -18.14 -4.21
N LEU A 121 -14.14 -17.06 -4.61
CA LEU A 121 -14.45 -15.71 -4.14
C LEU A 121 -14.52 -14.76 -5.34
N ASN A 122 -15.17 -13.62 -5.10
CA ASN A 122 -15.24 -12.50 -6.03
C ASN A 122 -14.47 -11.33 -5.41
N VAL A 123 -13.32 -11.00 -5.99
CA VAL A 123 -12.48 -9.87 -5.56
C VAL A 123 -12.97 -8.60 -6.24
N GLU A 124 -13.20 -7.55 -5.47
CA GLU A 124 -13.64 -6.26 -6.02
C GLU A 124 -12.42 -5.45 -6.52
N PRO A 125 -12.49 -4.85 -7.73
CA PRO A 125 -11.46 -3.92 -8.18
C PRO A 125 -11.48 -2.64 -7.33
N PRO A 126 -10.34 -1.92 -7.23
CA PRO A 126 -10.27 -0.70 -6.43
C PRO A 126 -11.26 0.38 -6.88
N ARG A 127 -11.83 1.11 -5.91
CA ARG A 127 -12.74 2.22 -6.17
C ARG A 127 -12.32 3.47 -5.42
N VAL A 128 -11.93 4.50 -6.16
CA VAL A 128 -11.50 5.80 -5.62
C VAL A 128 -12.50 6.30 -4.58
N PHE A 129 -12.04 6.63 -3.37
CA PHE A 129 -12.85 7.35 -2.38
C PHE A 129 -12.89 8.82 -2.75
N THR A 130 -14.06 9.33 -3.09
CA THR A 130 -14.25 10.76 -3.42
C THR A 130 -13.75 11.64 -2.28
N GLY A 131 -14.10 11.32 -1.03
CA GLY A 131 -13.67 12.07 0.14
C GLY A 131 -12.15 12.13 0.33
N GLN A 132 -11.43 11.07 -0.07
CA GLN A 132 -9.96 11.05 0.00
C GLN A 132 -9.34 11.90 -1.11
N THR A 133 -9.86 11.85 -2.33
CA THR A 133 -9.38 12.74 -3.39
C THR A 133 -9.59 14.21 -3.02
N GLU A 134 -10.74 14.56 -2.43
CA GLU A 134 -10.99 15.91 -1.92
C GLU A 134 -10.00 16.30 -0.83
N LEU A 135 -9.75 15.41 0.14
CA LEU A 135 -8.81 15.65 1.23
C LEU A 135 -7.37 15.83 0.71
N TYR A 136 -6.91 14.98 -0.21
CA TYR A 136 -5.57 15.07 -0.82
C TYR A 136 -5.36 16.43 -1.47
N ASN A 137 -6.28 16.81 -2.36
CA ASN A 137 -6.22 18.10 -3.04
C ASN A 137 -6.31 19.24 -2.03
N LYS A 138 -7.16 19.14 -1.01
CA LYS A 138 -7.28 20.19 0.01
C LYS A 138 -6.01 20.39 0.83
N LEU A 139 -5.32 19.30 1.17
CA LEU A 139 -4.03 19.37 1.86
C LEU A 139 -2.99 20.07 0.97
N MET A 140 -2.88 19.64 -0.29
CA MET A 140 -1.92 20.21 -1.24
C MET A 140 -2.21 21.69 -1.57
N GLU A 141 -3.48 22.07 -1.77
CA GLU A 141 -3.93 23.47 -1.92
C GLU A 141 -3.50 24.36 -0.73
N ASN A 142 -3.42 23.77 0.46
CA ASN A 142 -3.04 24.46 1.68
C ASN A 142 -1.54 24.31 2.00
N GLY A 143 -0.72 23.90 1.03
CA GLY A 143 0.73 23.77 1.22
C GLY A 143 1.13 22.73 2.26
N ILE A 144 0.29 21.71 2.47
CA ILE A 144 0.63 20.50 3.23
C ILE A 144 1.03 19.43 2.22
N GLU A 145 2.29 19.01 2.25
CA GLU A 145 2.84 18.01 1.34
C GLU A 145 2.15 16.65 1.61
N VAL A 146 1.67 15.97 0.57
CA VAL A 146 1.00 14.68 0.71
C VAL A 146 1.93 13.55 0.26
N TYR A 147 2.07 12.53 1.10
CA TYR A 147 2.79 11.30 0.84
C TYR A 147 1.86 10.09 0.93
N VAL A 148 2.11 9.11 0.07
CA VAL A 148 1.54 7.77 0.19
C VAL A 148 2.58 6.84 0.78
N MET A 149 2.18 6.00 1.73
CA MET A 149 2.98 4.99 2.43
C MET A 149 2.22 3.66 2.40
N THR A 150 2.36 2.92 1.30
CA THR A 150 1.59 1.69 1.03
C THR A 150 2.39 0.42 1.35
N ALA A 151 1.69 -0.65 1.74
CA ALA A 151 2.26 -2.00 1.82
C ALA A 151 2.27 -2.76 0.48
N ALA A 152 1.71 -2.16 -0.58
CA ALA A 152 1.76 -2.67 -1.95
C ALA A 152 2.99 -2.15 -2.72
N SER A 153 3.22 -2.67 -3.93
CA SER A 153 4.27 -2.23 -4.85
C SER A 153 4.24 -0.71 -5.08
N GLU A 154 5.38 -0.07 -4.84
CA GLU A 154 5.56 1.37 -4.99
C GLU A 154 5.18 1.84 -6.40
N GLU A 155 5.58 1.09 -7.43
CA GLU A 155 5.31 1.44 -8.82
C GLU A 155 3.83 1.25 -9.18
N LEU A 156 3.19 0.16 -8.73
CA LEU A 156 1.77 -0.08 -9.00
C LEU A 156 0.90 0.99 -8.35
N VAL A 157 1.16 1.33 -7.08
CA VAL A 157 0.41 2.39 -6.40
C VAL A 157 0.69 3.75 -7.03
N ARG A 158 1.90 4.01 -7.50
CA ARG A 158 2.22 5.25 -8.22
C ARG A 158 1.42 5.40 -9.51
N MET A 159 1.13 4.30 -10.21
CA MET A 159 0.28 4.30 -11.41
C MET A 159 -1.15 4.77 -11.14
N VAL A 160 -1.59 4.77 -9.87
CA VAL A 160 -2.89 5.29 -9.43
C VAL A 160 -2.75 6.66 -8.75
N ALA A 161 -1.99 6.73 -7.64
CA ALA A 161 -1.93 7.92 -6.80
C ALA A 161 -1.34 9.15 -7.49
N ALA A 162 -0.43 8.95 -8.45
CA ALA A 162 0.25 10.04 -9.15
C ALA A 162 -0.27 10.27 -10.58
N ASP A 163 -1.27 9.50 -11.02
CA ASP A 163 -1.93 9.73 -12.30
C ASP A 163 -3.15 10.67 -12.10
N PRO A 164 -3.16 11.86 -12.73
CA PRO A 164 -4.27 12.80 -12.64
C PRO A 164 -5.63 12.20 -13.02
N LYS A 165 -5.66 11.12 -13.81
CA LYS A 165 -6.88 10.36 -14.16
C LYS A 165 -7.68 9.94 -12.92
N TYR A 166 -7.02 9.65 -11.80
CA TYR A 166 -7.67 9.18 -10.57
C TYR A 166 -7.88 10.27 -9.52
N GLY A 167 -7.50 11.53 -9.82
CA GLY A 167 -7.85 12.69 -9.00
C GLY A 167 -7.04 12.91 -7.73
N TYR A 168 -6.14 12.00 -7.34
CA TYR A 168 -5.29 12.17 -6.15
C TYR A 168 -4.19 13.21 -6.33
N ASN A 169 -3.64 13.33 -7.55
CA ASN A 169 -2.62 14.32 -7.93
C ASN A 169 -1.36 14.32 -7.05
N VAL A 170 -1.01 13.19 -6.42
CA VAL A 170 0.19 13.08 -5.60
C VAL A 170 1.43 13.20 -6.49
N LYS A 171 2.46 13.90 -6.04
CA LYS A 171 3.74 13.93 -6.76
C LYS A 171 4.30 12.49 -6.86
N PRO A 172 4.75 12.02 -8.04
CA PRO A 172 5.27 10.66 -8.19
C PRO A 172 6.33 10.25 -7.16
N GLN A 173 7.23 11.17 -6.79
CA GLN A 173 8.27 10.93 -5.80
C GLN A 173 7.76 10.77 -4.36
N ASN A 174 6.55 11.26 -4.07
CA ASN A 174 5.91 11.16 -2.75
C ASN A 174 5.09 9.88 -2.59
N VAL A 175 5.04 9.02 -3.62
CA VAL A 175 4.50 7.67 -3.49
C VAL A 175 5.61 6.73 -3.05
N ILE A 176 5.49 6.23 -1.83
CA ILE A 176 6.46 5.36 -1.16
C ILE A 176 5.76 4.03 -0.88
N GLY A 177 6.36 2.94 -1.34
CA GLY A 177 5.78 1.60 -1.22
C GLY A 177 6.83 0.50 -1.26
N VAL A 178 6.38 -0.73 -1.44
CA VAL A 178 7.26 -1.88 -1.57
C VAL A 178 8.06 -1.72 -2.84
N SER A 179 9.34 -1.40 -2.67
CA SER A 179 10.25 -1.22 -3.77
C SER A 179 10.94 -2.53 -4.07
N THR A 180 11.06 -2.87 -5.34
CA THR A 180 11.95 -3.93 -5.81
C THR A 180 12.91 -3.36 -6.85
N LEU A 181 13.99 -4.08 -7.14
CA LEU A 181 14.90 -3.64 -8.21
C LEU A 181 14.16 -3.64 -9.54
N LEU A 182 14.28 -2.51 -10.24
CA LEU A 182 13.93 -2.36 -11.64
C LEU A 182 15.16 -2.66 -12.49
N LYS A 183 14.97 -3.39 -13.58
CA LYS A 183 16.03 -3.83 -14.48
C LYS A 183 15.82 -3.30 -15.89
N ASP A 184 16.85 -2.69 -16.45
CA ASP A 184 16.91 -2.46 -17.89
C ASP A 184 17.26 -3.79 -18.58
N ARG A 185 16.33 -4.31 -19.40
CA ARG A 185 16.51 -5.58 -20.13
C ARG A 185 17.69 -5.56 -21.11
N LYS A 186 18.03 -4.40 -21.67
CA LYS A 186 19.07 -4.24 -22.69
C LYS A 186 20.46 -4.15 -22.07
N THR A 187 20.60 -3.38 -20.98
CA THR A 187 21.90 -3.10 -20.37
C THR A 187 22.18 -3.97 -19.15
N GLY A 188 21.14 -4.53 -18.53
CA GLY A 188 21.23 -5.23 -17.24
C GLY A 188 21.37 -4.29 -16.04
N GLU A 189 21.31 -2.97 -16.23
CA GLU A 189 21.39 -2.00 -15.14
C GLU A 189 20.23 -2.17 -14.16
N LEU A 190 20.54 -2.04 -12.86
CA LEU A 190 19.57 -2.14 -11.76
C LEU A 190 19.39 -0.78 -11.09
N THR A 191 18.13 -0.43 -10.82
CA THR A 191 17.76 0.83 -10.16
C THR A 191 16.47 0.67 -9.36
N THR A 192 16.07 1.73 -8.66
CA THR A 192 14.73 1.89 -8.08
C THR A 192 14.33 3.36 -8.21
N ALA A 193 13.03 3.67 -8.17
CA ALA A 193 12.59 5.06 -8.04
C ALA A 193 13.19 5.71 -6.77
N ARG A 194 13.19 5.02 -5.62
CA ARG A 194 13.82 5.49 -4.38
C ARG A 194 15.28 5.92 -4.57
N LYS A 195 16.10 5.10 -5.24
CA LYS A 195 17.51 5.41 -5.54
C LYS A 195 17.64 6.66 -6.42
N GLN A 196 16.80 6.78 -7.45
CA GLN A 196 16.84 7.93 -8.37
C GLN A 196 16.36 9.22 -7.70
N ILE A 197 15.35 9.14 -6.83
CA ILE A 197 14.80 10.28 -6.08
C ILE A 197 15.85 10.82 -5.12
N THR A 198 16.50 9.95 -4.34
CA THR A 198 17.60 10.34 -3.45
C THR A 198 18.75 10.99 -4.22
N ALA A 199 19.02 10.55 -5.45
CA ALA A 199 20.04 11.12 -6.30
C ALA A 199 19.62 12.42 -7.02
N GLY A 200 18.37 12.88 -6.88
CA GLY A 200 17.84 14.05 -7.59
C GLY A 200 17.72 13.86 -9.11
N LYS A 201 17.61 12.62 -9.58
CA LYS A 201 17.61 12.23 -11.01
C LYS A 201 16.35 11.48 -11.43
N TYR A 202 15.29 11.55 -10.62
CA TYR A 202 14.08 10.80 -10.87
C TYR A 202 13.25 11.39 -12.00
N ASP A 203 13.06 10.60 -13.06
CA ASP A 203 12.06 10.80 -14.10
C ASP A 203 11.18 9.54 -14.17
N PRO A 204 9.89 9.60 -13.78
CA PRO A 204 9.00 8.44 -13.89
C PRO A 204 8.94 7.87 -15.31
N LYS A 205 9.06 8.71 -16.35
CA LYS A 205 8.94 8.27 -17.75
C LYS A 205 10.11 7.39 -18.16
N SER A 206 11.31 7.63 -17.65
CA SER A 206 12.49 6.82 -17.97
C SER A 206 12.39 5.39 -17.42
N ASN A 207 11.55 5.17 -16.40
CA ASN A 207 11.40 3.86 -15.78
C ASN A 207 10.34 2.98 -16.47
N MET A 208 9.51 3.54 -17.35
CA MET A 208 8.38 2.81 -17.95
C MET A 208 8.81 1.55 -18.72
N GLY A 209 9.99 1.59 -19.35
CA GLY A 209 10.55 0.44 -20.06
C GLY A 209 11.32 -0.56 -19.20
N LEU A 210 11.47 -0.31 -17.90
CA LEU A 210 12.21 -1.19 -16.98
C LEU A 210 11.32 -2.33 -16.50
N GLU A 211 11.92 -3.51 -16.36
CA GLU A 211 11.31 -4.71 -15.83
C GLU A 211 11.31 -4.69 -14.29
N LEU A 212 10.17 -5.00 -13.68
CA LEU A 212 10.08 -5.27 -12.25
C LEU A 212 10.73 -6.63 -11.94
N THR A 213 11.61 -6.69 -10.95
CA THR A 213 12.23 -7.94 -10.48
C THR A 213 11.79 -8.25 -9.04
N PRO A 214 12.00 -9.48 -8.53
CA PRO A 214 11.54 -9.81 -7.18
C PRO A 214 12.51 -9.35 -6.09
N TYR A 215 13.67 -8.78 -6.42
CA TYR A 215 14.65 -8.44 -5.39
C TYR A 215 14.17 -7.23 -4.58
N LEU A 216 13.83 -7.45 -3.30
CA LEU A 216 13.31 -6.42 -2.40
C LEU A 216 14.34 -5.34 -2.10
N TRP A 217 13.86 -4.10 -2.12
CA TRP A 217 14.52 -2.93 -1.58
C TRP A 217 13.95 -2.60 -0.20
N THR A 218 14.70 -1.83 0.61
CA THR A 218 14.30 -1.49 1.98
C THR A 218 14.38 0.03 2.25
N PRO A 219 13.59 0.55 3.21
CA PRO A 219 12.66 -0.16 4.10
C PRO A 219 11.46 -0.80 3.38
N ALA A 220 11.03 -1.99 3.84
CA ALA A 220 9.79 -2.58 3.37
C ALA A 220 8.61 -1.89 4.07
N THR A 221 7.66 -1.35 3.31
CA THR A 221 6.74 -0.30 3.77
C THR A 221 5.45 -0.85 4.39
N TRP A 222 5.60 -1.77 5.34
CA TRP A 222 4.50 -2.32 6.14
C TRP A 222 4.91 -2.40 7.61
N MET A 223 3.92 -2.37 8.51
CA MET A 223 4.14 -2.38 9.97
C MET A 223 5.19 -1.31 10.36
N ALA A 224 6.21 -1.67 11.15
CA ALA A 224 7.28 -0.76 11.57
C ALA A 224 8.06 -0.15 10.41
N GLY A 225 8.08 -0.82 9.26
CA GLY A 225 8.75 -0.35 8.07
C GLY A 225 8.07 0.87 7.43
N LYS A 226 6.76 1.09 7.63
CA LYS A 226 6.11 2.37 7.30
C LYS A 226 6.72 3.53 8.08
N GLN A 227 6.94 3.33 9.39
CA GLN A 227 7.60 4.34 10.21
C GLN A 227 9.08 4.52 9.82
N ALA A 228 9.81 3.44 9.53
CA ALA A 228 11.17 3.52 9.03
C ALA A 228 11.26 4.30 7.71
N ALA A 229 10.28 4.14 6.82
CA ALA A 229 10.20 4.85 5.56
C ALA A 229 9.87 6.35 5.74
N ILE A 230 9.06 6.73 6.74
CA ILE A 230 8.90 8.16 7.12
C ILE A 230 10.28 8.76 7.48
N LEU A 231 11.03 8.09 8.35
CA LEU A 231 12.36 8.55 8.79
C LEU A 231 13.38 8.59 7.65
N THR A 232 13.26 7.66 6.68
CA THR A 232 14.22 7.51 5.58
C THR A 232 13.93 8.46 4.42
N TYR A 233 12.67 8.65 4.05
CA TYR A 233 12.28 9.30 2.80
C TYR A 233 11.53 10.62 2.96
N ILE A 234 11.07 10.96 4.17
CA ILE A 234 10.30 12.18 4.40
C ILE A 234 11.04 13.13 5.34
N ASP A 235 11.12 12.80 6.62
CA ASP A 235 11.79 13.63 7.63
C ASP A 235 12.10 12.79 8.88
N GLN A 236 13.29 13.00 9.47
CA GLN A 236 13.72 12.27 10.68
C GLN A 236 13.13 12.84 11.97
N TRP A 237 12.66 14.10 11.95
CA TRP A 237 12.31 14.84 13.16
C TRP A 237 10.93 15.46 13.08
N LYS A 238 10.58 16.03 11.92
CA LYS A 238 9.26 16.59 11.69
C LYS A 238 8.27 15.44 11.55
N LYS A 239 7.21 15.51 12.33
CA LYS A 239 6.12 14.54 12.36
C LYS A 239 4.97 14.92 11.40
N PRO A 240 4.27 13.96 10.77
CA PRO A 240 3.10 14.26 9.96
C PRO A 240 1.97 14.89 10.79
N VAL A 241 1.24 15.83 10.21
CA VAL A 241 0.04 16.43 10.82
C VAL A 241 -1.23 15.64 10.51
N LEU A 242 -1.13 14.60 9.69
CA LEU A 242 -2.17 13.60 9.50
C LEU A 242 -1.53 12.28 9.08
N VAL A 243 -1.99 11.17 9.67
CA VAL A 243 -1.70 9.82 9.19
C VAL A 243 -3.02 9.09 8.95
N GLY A 244 -3.21 8.55 7.75
CA GLY A 244 -4.36 7.74 7.37
C GLY A 244 -4.02 6.25 7.23
N GLY A 245 -4.85 5.37 7.76
CA GLY A 245 -4.73 3.92 7.62
C GLY A 245 -6.05 3.17 7.83
N ASP A 246 -6.04 1.85 7.61
CA ASP A 246 -7.20 0.96 7.72
C ASP A 246 -6.87 -0.43 8.31
N THR A 247 -5.58 -0.79 8.39
CA THR A 247 -5.10 -2.10 8.81
C THR A 247 -4.29 -1.98 10.11
N PRO A 248 -4.78 -2.48 11.26
CA PRO A 248 -4.23 -2.07 12.55
C PRO A 248 -2.75 -2.39 12.73
N THR A 249 -2.31 -3.57 12.30
CA THR A 249 -0.92 -4.01 12.43
C THR A 249 0.01 -3.31 11.44
N SER A 250 -0.41 -3.19 10.18
CA SER A 250 0.41 -2.60 9.12
C SER A 250 0.55 -1.08 9.26
N ASP A 251 -0.54 -0.38 9.60
CA ASP A 251 -0.54 1.08 9.71
C ASP A 251 -0.24 1.59 11.12
N GLY A 252 -0.42 0.75 12.14
CA GLY A 252 -0.33 1.13 13.54
C GLY A 252 0.96 1.85 13.88
N TYR A 253 2.09 1.44 13.31
CA TYR A 253 3.37 2.09 13.58
C TYR A 253 3.43 3.54 13.12
N MET A 254 2.95 3.85 11.91
CA MET A 254 2.90 5.25 11.46
C MET A 254 1.78 6.04 12.14
N LEU A 255 0.68 5.39 12.51
CA LEU A 255 -0.40 6.03 13.26
C LEU A 255 0.07 6.43 14.66
N PHE A 256 0.55 5.49 15.47
CA PHE A 256 0.82 5.72 16.89
C PHE A 256 2.14 6.45 17.18
N HIS A 257 3.16 6.33 16.32
CA HIS A 257 4.48 6.87 16.60
C HIS A 257 4.74 8.24 15.94
N SER A 258 3.97 8.58 14.90
CA SER A 258 4.35 9.65 13.97
C SER A 258 3.45 10.87 14.04
N VAL A 259 2.17 10.78 14.40
CA VAL A 259 1.26 11.94 14.35
C VAL A 259 1.70 13.07 15.29
N ASP A 260 1.79 14.29 14.74
CA ASP A 260 2.10 15.51 15.50
C ASP A 260 0.85 16.08 16.20
N VAL A 261 0.40 15.40 17.26
CA VAL A 261 -0.78 15.81 18.05
C VAL A 261 -0.61 17.23 18.64
N SER A 262 0.62 17.67 18.91
CA SER A 262 0.89 19.02 19.44
C SER A 262 0.47 20.15 18.48
N LYS A 263 0.43 19.87 17.17
CA LYS A 263 -0.07 20.77 16.13
C LYS A 263 -1.54 20.52 15.76
N GLY A 264 -2.27 19.76 16.58
CA GLY A 264 -3.60 19.28 16.26
C GLY A 264 -3.61 18.26 15.12
N GLY A 265 -2.54 17.46 15.02
CA GLY A 265 -2.42 16.39 14.05
C GLY A 265 -3.46 15.29 14.28
N VAL A 266 -3.84 14.59 13.21
CA VAL A 266 -4.99 13.68 13.17
C VAL A 266 -4.56 12.25 12.88
N HIS A 267 -5.13 11.30 13.63
CA HIS A 267 -5.16 9.88 13.27
C HIS A 267 -6.44 9.64 12.46
N LEU A 268 -6.31 9.51 11.14
CA LEU A 268 -7.43 9.20 10.25
C LEU A 268 -7.54 7.68 10.11
N TRP A 269 -8.72 7.13 10.39
CA TRP A 269 -8.97 5.71 10.33
C TRP A 269 -10.15 5.36 9.43
N ILE A 270 -9.92 4.49 8.45
CA ILE A 270 -10.96 3.96 7.59
C ILE A 270 -11.43 2.61 8.14
N ASN A 271 -12.54 2.63 8.87
CA ASN A 271 -13.09 1.45 9.51
C ASN A 271 -13.83 0.54 8.51
N ARG A 272 -13.08 -0.35 7.85
CA ARG A 272 -13.65 -1.33 6.91
C ARG A 272 -14.20 -2.60 7.56
N LYS A 273 -13.82 -2.93 8.81
CA LYS A 273 -14.20 -4.18 9.50
C LYS A 273 -14.27 -3.98 11.02
N ASP A 274 -15.35 -4.47 11.66
CA ASP A 274 -15.52 -4.42 13.12
C ASP A 274 -14.40 -5.12 13.90
N LYS A 275 -13.85 -6.21 13.34
CA LYS A 275 -12.68 -6.90 13.91
C LYS A 275 -11.47 -5.96 14.02
N TYR A 276 -11.21 -5.17 12.98
CA TYR A 276 -10.09 -4.23 12.96
C TYR A 276 -10.35 -3.04 13.87
N MET A 277 -11.60 -2.55 13.96
CA MET A 277 -11.94 -1.51 14.92
C MET A 277 -11.74 -1.97 16.37
N THR A 278 -12.13 -3.21 16.70
CA THR A 278 -11.89 -3.81 18.02
C THR A 278 -10.40 -3.89 18.33
N GLN A 279 -9.61 -4.38 17.37
CA GLN A 279 -8.15 -4.46 17.52
C GLN A 279 -7.52 -3.08 17.70
N LEU A 280 -7.91 -2.10 16.89
CA LEU A 280 -7.42 -0.73 16.97
C LEU A 280 -7.74 -0.10 18.33
N ASN A 281 -8.95 -0.28 18.85
CA ASN A 281 -9.33 0.24 20.16
C ASN A 281 -8.44 -0.32 21.28
N GLY A 282 -8.11 -1.62 21.23
CA GLY A 282 -7.12 -2.22 22.12
C GLY A 282 -5.76 -1.56 21.97
N MET A 283 -5.28 -1.40 20.73
CA MET A 283 -3.99 -0.74 20.47
C MET A 283 -3.95 0.72 20.92
N ILE A 284 -5.05 1.48 20.80
CA ILE A 284 -5.16 2.85 21.31
C ILE A 284 -4.94 2.87 22.82
N GLN A 285 -5.64 2.00 23.54
CA GLN A 285 -5.50 1.88 25.00
C GLN A 285 -4.08 1.48 25.37
N ASP A 286 -3.56 0.39 24.78
CA ASP A 286 -2.24 -0.16 25.11
C ASP A 286 -1.11 0.87 24.85
N ASN A 287 -1.17 1.59 23.73
CA ASN A 287 -0.17 2.61 23.41
C ASN A 287 -0.30 3.83 24.31
N ALA A 288 -1.50 4.25 24.69
CA ALA A 288 -1.70 5.37 25.61
C ALA A 288 -1.17 5.03 27.02
N GLU A 289 -1.46 3.83 27.51
CA GLU A 289 -0.95 3.31 28.79
C GLU A 289 0.59 3.19 28.76
N ALA A 290 1.16 2.69 27.66
CA ALA A 290 2.61 2.61 27.48
C ALA A 290 3.26 4.00 27.46
N GLN A 291 2.71 4.97 26.72
CA GLN A 291 3.21 6.35 26.71
C GLN A 291 3.19 6.97 28.11
N ALA A 292 2.09 6.78 28.86
CA ALA A 292 1.97 7.28 30.23
C ALA A 292 2.99 6.63 31.18
N LYS A 293 3.18 5.31 31.09
CA LYS A 293 4.15 4.54 31.88
C LYS A 293 5.58 5.04 31.64
N GLU A 294 5.93 5.31 30.39
CA GLU A 294 7.24 5.85 29.99
C GLU A 294 7.36 7.37 30.19
N LYS A 295 6.36 8.02 30.81
CA LYS A 295 6.31 9.48 31.07
C LYS A 295 6.45 10.33 29.81
N LEU A 296 5.96 9.81 28.68
CA LEU A 296 5.83 10.54 27.43
C LEU A 296 4.47 11.26 27.40
N PRO A 297 4.33 12.32 26.59
CA PRO A 297 3.01 12.86 26.27
C PRO A 297 2.11 11.76 25.71
N VAL A 298 0.92 11.61 26.29
CA VAL A 298 -0.08 10.64 25.83
C VAL A 298 -0.80 11.22 24.61
N THR A 299 -0.47 10.68 23.45
CA THR A 299 -0.98 11.12 22.14
C THR A 299 -1.78 10.05 21.42
N ALA A 300 -1.60 8.77 21.78
CA ALA A 300 -2.19 7.62 21.09
C ALA A 300 -3.73 7.62 21.10
N ASP A 301 -4.36 8.27 22.08
CA ASP A 301 -5.81 8.37 22.25
C ASP A 301 -6.39 9.71 21.77
N LYS A 302 -5.61 10.54 21.08
CA LYS A 302 -6.00 11.92 20.70
C LYS A 302 -6.32 12.03 19.21
N ASN A 303 -7.25 12.94 18.89
CA ASN A 303 -7.52 13.41 17.53
C ASN A 303 -7.79 12.31 16.50
N TRP A 304 -8.57 11.28 16.89
CA TRP A 304 -9.05 10.27 15.96
C TRP A 304 -10.22 10.81 15.13
N VAL A 305 -10.10 10.66 13.81
CA VAL A 305 -11.22 10.81 12.87
C VAL A 305 -11.45 9.44 12.26
N ILE A 306 -12.58 8.82 12.61
CA ILE A 306 -12.93 7.47 12.18
C ILE A 306 -14.12 7.58 11.23
N VAL A 307 -13.98 7.00 10.03
CA VAL A 307 -15.04 6.95 9.01
C VAL A 307 -15.14 5.54 8.45
N LYS A 308 -16.31 5.15 7.96
CA LYS A 308 -16.53 3.94 7.19
C LYS A 308 -16.29 4.20 5.71
N PRO A 309 -15.90 3.19 4.92
CA PRO A 309 -15.77 3.31 3.47
C PRO A 309 -16.96 3.99 2.76
N ASP A 310 -18.18 3.67 3.17
CA ASP A 310 -19.40 4.23 2.53
C ASP A 310 -19.60 5.73 2.82
N GLU A 311 -18.99 6.28 3.87
CA GLU A 311 -19.11 7.70 4.24
C GLU A 311 -18.22 8.61 3.39
N ILE A 312 -17.24 8.03 2.67
CA ILE A 312 -16.23 8.76 1.88
C ILE A 312 -16.15 8.27 0.42
N GLN A 313 -17.10 7.42 -0.01
CA GLN A 313 -17.13 6.82 -1.35
C GLN A 313 -17.36 7.84 -2.46
#